data_AF-A0A9E0UMN8-F1
#
_entry.id   AF-A0A9E0UMN8-F1
#
_cell.length_a   1.000
_cell.length_b   1.000
_cell.length_c   1.000
_cell.angle_alpha   90.00
_cell.angle_beta   90.00
_cell.angle_gamma   90.00
#
_symmetry.space_group_name_H-M   'P 1'
#
loop_
_entity.id
_entity.type
_entity.pdbx_description
1 polymer ?
#
loop_
_entity_poly.entity_id
_entity_poly.type
_entity_poly.pdbx_seq_one_letter_code
_entity_poly.pdbx_strand_id
1 'polypeptide(L)'
;LKSGESREIEGSFYVGPKELENLVDLGKDQDLVMDFGWASFVSRPLLVLLTIINSLVENISPSWSWGWAIIILTVFVRICLWPLTAVQIRSSLKMSKLQEPLAEIKKKYAGDQQKIGQETMKLYSEYGINPLAGCLPLLIQLPIFLGLYYMLQTSSGIRFAHFLWIQDLSLPDYIPGMETIFGFPLHPLPIINALITFIQMHITPMPSTDKAQRVIFKLMPLIMLLFFYTFPSGLVLYWTVQSMIGVVQAILVNRSRDTFELKKRDTSKPTFFERVNAMAEQERLRREGIKANALKGTMYENRKKNPGGRSTPPKRK
;
A
#
# COMPACT_ATOMS: atom_id res chain seq x y z
N LEU A 1 -0.13 9.02 52.85
CA LEU A 1 0.73 8.77 54.02
C LEU A 1 0.11 9.47 55.22
N LYS A 2 0.10 8.83 56.40
CA LYS A 2 -0.37 9.50 57.63
C LYS A 2 0.64 10.57 58.05
N SER A 3 0.24 11.49 58.93
CA SER A 3 1.14 12.53 59.44
C SER A 3 2.36 11.90 60.13
N GLY A 4 3.57 12.28 59.69
CA GLY A 4 4.84 11.73 60.19
C GLY A 4 5.40 10.53 59.40
N GLU A 5 4.68 10.02 58.39
CA GLU A 5 5.15 8.92 57.54
C GLU A 5 5.89 9.47 56.29
N SER A 6 7.13 9.06 56.08
CA SER A 6 7.89 9.31 54.84
C SER A 6 7.85 8.07 53.95
N ARG A 7 7.77 8.26 52.64
CA ARG A 7 7.85 7.18 51.66
C ARG A 7 8.81 7.59 50.56
N GLU A 8 9.81 6.76 50.36
CA GLU A 8 10.76 6.91 49.27
C GLU A 8 10.16 6.28 48.01
N ILE A 9 10.14 7.04 46.93
CA ILE A 9 9.69 6.57 45.62
C ILE A 9 10.93 6.51 44.75
N GLU A 10 11.38 5.30 44.47
CA GLU A 10 12.48 5.06 43.54
C GLU A 10 11.95 4.98 42.10
N GLY A 11 12.74 5.51 41.17
CA GLY A 11 12.44 5.49 39.74
C GLY A 11 13.71 5.45 38.91
N SER A 12 13.64 4.74 37.79
CA SER A 12 14.68 4.72 36.75
C SER A 12 14.28 5.62 35.60
N PHE A 13 15.20 6.40 35.05
CA PHE A 13 14.97 7.21 33.84
C PHE A 13 16.00 6.85 32.76
N TYR A 14 15.56 6.77 31.50
CA TYR A 14 16.43 6.54 30.35
C TYR A 14 16.68 7.86 29.62
N VAL A 15 17.95 8.14 29.32
CA VAL A 15 18.38 9.27 28.49
C VAL A 15 19.31 8.73 27.43
N GLY A 16 18.82 8.65 26.20
CA GLY A 16 19.58 8.08 25.09
C GLY A 16 18.83 8.16 23.77
N PRO A 17 19.47 7.72 22.67
CA PRO A 17 18.84 7.65 21.37
C PRO A 17 17.65 6.68 21.36
N LYS A 18 16.72 6.91 20.44
CA LYS A 18 15.54 6.06 20.20
C LYS A 18 15.93 4.81 19.42
N GLU A 19 16.67 3.91 20.09
CA GLU A 19 17.07 2.63 19.53
C GLU A 19 16.09 1.54 19.97
N LEU A 20 15.53 0.80 19.01
CA LEU A 20 14.48 -0.17 19.29
C LEU A 20 14.96 -1.25 20.28
N GLU A 21 16.17 -1.76 20.10
CA GLU A 21 16.76 -2.82 20.94
C GLU A 21 16.88 -2.35 22.40
N ASN A 22 17.50 -1.20 22.64
CA ASN A 22 17.64 -0.63 23.99
C ASN A 22 16.28 -0.38 24.66
N LEU A 23 15.29 0.11 23.92
CA LEU A 23 13.96 0.39 24.46
C LEU A 23 13.17 -0.89 24.77
N VAL A 24 13.36 -1.96 24.01
CA VAL A 24 12.77 -3.27 24.30
C VAL A 24 13.40 -3.87 25.56
N ASP A 25 14.72 -3.73 25.72
CA ASP A 25 15.46 -4.24 26.89
C ASP A 25 15.08 -3.55 28.20
N LEU A 26 14.64 -2.28 28.16
CA LEU A 26 14.09 -1.57 29.32
C LEU A 26 12.76 -2.16 29.82
N GLY A 27 12.06 -2.95 28.99
CA GLY A 27 10.78 -3.55 29.29
C GLY A 27 9.65 -2.53 29.45
N LYS A 28 8.50 -2.95 30.03
CA LYS A 28 7.35 -2.08 30.36
C LYS A 28 6.83 -1.25 29.18
N ASP A 29 6.83 -1.83 27.98
CA ASP A 29 6.35 -1.21 26.74
C ASP A 29 7.03 0.14 26.41
N GLN A 30 8.28 0.35 26.85
CA GLN A 30 9.04 1.58 26.56
C GLN A 30 9.36 1.74 25.07
N ASP A 31 9.34 0.66 24.30
CA ASP A 31 9.45 0.66 22.85
C ASP A 31 8.28 1.35 22.14
N LEU A 32 7.15 1.59 22.83
CA LEU A 32 6.04 2.41 22.31
C LEU A 32 6.44 3.87 22.08
N VAL A 33 7.51 4.37 22.71
CA VAL A 33 8.06 5.73 22.51
C VAL A 33 8.59 5.94 21.08
N MET A 34 8.78 4.86 20.32
CA MET A 34 9.11 4.91 18.90
C MET A 34 7.98 5.50 18.04
N ASP A 35 6.72 5.42 18.51
CA ASP A 35 5.52 5.99 17.89
C ASP A 35 5.42 5.81 16.36
N PHE A 36 5.35 4.55 15.92
CA PHE A 36 5.21 4.21 14.50
C PHE A 36 3.78 4.42 13.94
N GLY A 37 2.88 5.04 14.71
CA GLY A 37 1.48 5.21 14.37
C GLY A 37 0.74 3.90 14.04
N TRP A 38 -0.28 4.00 13.19
CA TRP A 38 -1.09 2.85 12.77
C TRP A 38 -0.30 1.82 11.94
N ALA A 39 0.81 2.22 11.33
CA ALA A 39 1.65 1.37 10.49
C ALA A 39 2.69 0.56 11.29
N SER A 40 2.64 0.59 12.63
CA SER A 40 3.56 -0.12 13.53
C SER A 40 3.78 -1.59 13.19
N PHE A 41 2.73 -2.28 12.72
CA PHE A 41 2.81 -3.68 12.28
C PHE A 41 3.74 -3.91 11.07
N VAL A 42 4.01 -2.87 10.28
CA VAL A 42 4.94 -2.88 9.15
C VAL A 42 6.27 -2.22 9.54
N SER A 43 6.24 -1.09 10.25
CA SER A 43 7.45 -0.34 10.61
C SER A 43 8.42 -1.14 11.48
N ARG A 44 7.91 -1.87 12.49
CA ARG A 44 8.72 -2.68 13.40
C ARG A 44 9.52 -3.77 12.68
N PRO A 45 8.90 -4.68 11.90
CA PRO A 45 9.67 -5.71 11.20
C PRO A 45 10.62 -5.12 10.15
N LEU A 46 10.24 -4.00 9.50
CA LEU A 46 11.15 -3.32 8.58
C LEU A 46 12.35 -2.72 9.32
N LEU A 47 12.19 -2.17 10.52
CA LEU A 47 13.28 -1.60 11.30
C LEU A 47 14.28 -2.68 11.71
N VAL A 48 13.78 -3.79 12.26
CA VAL A 48 14.62 -4.94 12.64
C VAL A 48 15.34 -5.49 11.41
N LEU A 49 14.66 -5.61 10.28
CA LEU A 49 15.29 -6.07 9.06
C LEU A 49 16.35 -5.08 8.55
N LEU A 50 16.09 -3.77 8.65
CA LEU A 50 17.05 -2.74 8.27
C LEU A 50 18.30 -2.80 9.15
N THR A 51 18.18 -2.94 10.47
CA THR A 51 19.33 -3.03 11.37
C THR A 51 20.14 -4.28 11.10
N ILE A 52 19.49 -5.45 10.90
CA ILE A 52 20.17 -6.69 10.51
C ILE A 52 20.95 -6.50 9.21
N ILE A 53 20.32 -5.94 8.17
CA ILE A 53 20.99 -5.70 6.89
C ILE A 53 22.15 -4.71 7.08
N ASN A 54 21.96 -3.65 7.86
CA ASN A 54 22.99 -2.66 8.13
C ASN A 54 24.21 -3.30 8.81
N SER A 55 24.02 -4.11 9.85
CA SER A 55 25.10 -4.83 10.53
C SER A 55 25.87 -5.77 9.59
N LEU A 56 25.19 -6.39 8.63
CA LEU A 56 25.86 -7.22 7.61
C LEU A 56 26.69 -6.37 6.64
N VAL A 57 26.15 -5.24 6.19
CA VAL A 57 26.79 -4.36 5.21
C VAL A 57 27.92 -3.54 5.82
N GLU A 58 27.84 -3.19 7.10
CA GLU A 58 28.86 -2.43 7.83
C GLU A 58 30.23 -3.11 7.75
N ASN A 59 30.27 -4.44 7.79
CA ASN A 59 31.49 -5.23 7.62
C ASN A 59 32.14 -5.08 6.23
N ILE A 60 31.38 -4.69 5.21
CA ILE A 60 31.83 -4.62 3.81
C ILE A 60 32.06 -3.15 3.39
N SER A 61 31.18 -2.24 3.80
CA SER A 61 31.20 -0.84 3.42
C SER A 61 30.79 0.05 4.60
N PRO A 62 31.70 0.33 5.55
CA PRO A 62 31.41 1.08 6.76
C PRO A 62 30.86 2.49 6.47
N SER A 63 31.43 3.18 5.48
CA SER A 63 31.09 4.58 5.18
C SER A 63 29.69 4.78 4.60
N TRP A 64 29.10 3.75 3.98
CA TRP A 64 27.84 3.83 3.21
C TRP A 64 26.82 2.76 3.64
N SER A 65 26.99 2.18 4.83
CA SER A 65 26.23 1.02 5.30
C SER A 65 24.72 1.26 5.29
N TRP A 66 24.26 2.43 5.74
CA TRP A 66 22.84 2.77 5.82
C TRP A 66 22.17 2.96 4.47
N GLY A 67 22.84 3.61 3.51
CA GLY A 67 22.28 3.77 2.16
C GLY A 67 22.16 2.43 1.43
N TRP A 68 23.18 1.58 1.54
CA TRP A 68 23.12 0.21 1.04
C TRP A 68 22.05 -0.64 1.75
N ALA A 69 21.89 -0.47 3.07
CA ALA A 69 20.85 -1.16 3.82
C ALA A 69 19.45 -0.80 3.31
N ILE A 70 19.19 0.48 3.01
CA ILE A 70 17.94 0.94 2.40
C ILE A 70 17.74 0.29 1.01
N ILE A 71 18.78 0.27 0.17
CA ILE A 71 18.72 -0.34 -1.17
C ILE A 71 18.38 -1.83 -1.08
N ILE A 72 19.10 -2.57 -0.25
CA ILE A 72 18.92 -4.02 -0.09
C ILE A 72 17.55 -4.33 0.51
N LEU A 73 17.11 -3.58 1.52
CA LEU A 73 15.78 -3.70 2.10
C LEU A 73 14.70 -3.50 1.03
N THR A 74 14.86 -2.49 0.18
CA THR A 74 13.92 -2.20 -0.93
C THR A 74 13.82 -3.38 -1.89
N VAL A 75 14.97 -3.91 -2.31
CA VAL A 75 15.03 -5.08 -3.21
C VAL A 75 14.41 -6.31 -2.55
N PHE A 76 14.70 -6.56 -1.27
CA PHE A 76 14.15 -7.67 -0.52
C PHE A 76 12.61 -7.59 -0.42
N VAL A 77 12.08 -6.45 -0.01
CA VAL A 77 10.62 -6.22 0.06
C VAL A 77 9.99 -6.42 -1.32
N ARG A 78 10.65 -5.96 -2.38
CA ARG A 78 10.18 -6.16 -3.76
C ARG A 78 10.16 -7.62 -4.20
N ILE A 79 11.16 -8.41 -3.81
CA ILE A 79 11.20 -9.85 -4.09
C ILE A 79 10.06 -10.56 -3.34
N CYS A 80 9.85 -10.24 -2.06
CA CYS A 80 8.75 -10.79 -1.28
C CYS A 80 7.37 -10.47 -1.88
N LEU A 81 7.22 -9.28 -2.46
CA LEU A 81 5.98 -8.82 -3.12
C LEU A 81 5.93 -9.18 -4.61
N TRP A 82 6.91 -9.91 -5.14
CA TRP A 82 6.94 -10.34 -6.53
C TRP A 82 5.68 -11.11 -6.98
N PRO A 83 5.16 -12.13 -6.26
CA PRO A 83 3.99 -12.87 -6.72
C PRO A 83 2.76 -11.97 -6.87
N LEU A 84 2.59 -11.03 -5.94
CA LEU A 84 1.53 -10.03 -5.99
C LEU A 84 1.72 -9.07 -7.18
N THR A 85 2.94 -8.57 -7.37
CA THR A 85 3.27 -7.67 -8.48
C THR A 85 3.06 -8.37 -9.83
N ALA A 86 3.38 -9.65 -9.94
CA ALA A 86 3.15 -10.46 -11.14
C ALA A 86 1.65 -10.57 -11.51
N VAL A 87 0.77 -10.67 -10.52
CA VAL A 87 -0.69 -10.65 -10.75
C VAL A 87 -1.14 -9.31 -11.31
N GLN A 88 -0.66 -8.20 -10.74
CA GLN A 88 -0.96 -6.86 -11.23
C GLN A 88 -0.44 -6.64 -12.66
N ILE A 89 0.79 -7.07 -12.94
CA ILE A 89 1.40 -7.02 -14.27
C ILE A 89 0.52 -7.72 -15.30
N ARG A 90 0.06 -8.94 -15.01
CA ARG A 90 -0.84 -9.70 -15.90
C ARG A 90 -2.16 -8.97 -16.13
N SER A 91 -2.71 -8.32 -15.10
CA SER A 91 -3.93 -7.51 -15.22
C SER A 91 -3.72 -6.30 -16.12
N SER A 92 -2.60 -5.59 -15.97
CA SER A 92 -2.24 -4.44 -16.82
C SER A 92 -2.08 -4.83 -18.29
N LEU A 93 -1.43 -5.96 -18.59
CA LEU A 93 -1.30 -6.48 -19.95
C LEU A 93 -2.66 -6.76 -20.60
N LYS A 94 -3.58 -7.41 -19.87
CA LYS A 94 -4.93 -7.67 -20.35
C LYS A 94 -5.68 -6.36 -20.66
N MET A 95 -5.58 -5.37 -19.78
CA MET A 95 -6.20 -4.05 -19.99
C MET A 95 -5.60 -3.32 -21.20
N SER A 96 -4.29 -3.41 -21.41
CA SER A 96 -3.63 -2.79 -22.57
C SER A 96 -4.18 -3.32 -23.89
N LYS A 97 -4.47 -4.62 -24.00
CA LYS A 97 -5.05 -5.23 -25.20
C LYS A 97 -6.52 -4.86 -25.41
N LEU A 98 -7.23 -4.42 -24.37
CA LEU A 98 -8.61 -3.92 -24.48
C LEU A 98 -8.70 -2.44 -24.83
N GLN A 99 -7.59 -1.71 -25.01
CA GLN A 99 -7.65 -0.28 -25.31
C GLN A 99 -8.42 0.04 -26.60
N GLU A 100 -8.26 -0.77 -27.65
CA GLU A 100 -8.96 -0.61 -28.92
C GLU A 100 -10.48 -0.82 -28.80
N PRO A 101 -10.99 -1.96 -28.28
CA PRO A 101 -12.43 -2.14 -28.10
C PRO A 101 -13.04 -1.12 -27.12
N LEU A 102 -12.28 -0.68 -26.10
CA LEU A 102 -12.72 0.41 -25.23
C LEU A 102 -12.84 1.75 -25.96
N ALA A 103 -11.95 2.02 -26.92
CA ALA A 103 -12.04 3.22 -27.76
C ALA A 103 -13.24 3.15 -28.70
N GLU A 104 -13.57 1.97 -29.22
CA GLU A 104 -14.77 1.76 -30.04
C GLU A 104 -16.06 1.97 -29.23
N ILE A 105 -16.15 1.43 -28.01
CA ILE A 105 -17.28 1.69 -27.09
C ILE A 105 -17.46 3.19 -26.87
N LYS A 106 -16.36 3.91 -26.58
CA LYS A 106 -16.40 5.37 -26.39
C LYS A 106 -16.87 6.13 -27.63
N LYS A 107 -16.48 5.69 -28.83
CA LYS A 107 -16.94 6.30 -30.10
C LYS A 107 -18.41 5.99 -30.36
N LYS A 108 -18.84 4.73 -30.13
CA LYS A 108 -20.20 4.25 -30.40
C LYS A 108 -21.26 4.91 -29.50
N TYR A 109 -20.94 5.12 -28.23
CA TYR A 109 -21.84 5.71 -27.24
C TYR A 109 -21.42 7.13 -26.85
N ALA A 110 -20.80 7.88 -27.78
CA ALA A 110 -20.40 9.25 -27.55
C ALA A 110 -21.61 10.10 -27.11
N GLY A 111 -21.54 10.68 -25.90
CA GLY A 111 -22.61 11.47 -25.30
C GLY A 111 -23.40 10.77 -24.17
N ASP A 112 -23.28 9.45 -24.02
CA ASP A 112 -23.93 8.68 -22.97
C ASP A 112 -22.90 8.03 -22.04
N GLN A 113 -22.43 8.80 -21.05
CA GLN A 113 -21.43 8.34 -20.08
C GLN A 113 -21.88 7.10 -19.29
N GLN A 114 -23.19 6.97 -19.07
CA GLN A 114 -23.74 5.83 -18.35
C GLN A 114 -23.61 4.55 -19.18
N LYS A 115 -23.98 4.57 -20.47
CA LYS A 115 -23.77 3.42 -21.36
C LYS A 115 -22.31 3.10 -21.59
N ILE A 116 -21.44 4.11 -21.70
CA ILE A 116 -19.99 3.90 -21.80
C ILE A 116 -19.50 3.12 -20.56
N GLY A 117 -19.90 3.53 -19.35
CA GLY A 117 -19.55 2.84 -18.11
C GLY A 117 -20.05 1.39 -18.07
N GLN A 118 -21.30 1.16 -18.45
CA GLN A 118 -21.92 -0.16 -18.46
C GLN A 118 -21.25 -1.13 -19.44
N GLU A 119 -21.07 -0.72 -20.70
CA GLU A 119 -20.43 -1.56 -21.73
C GLU A 119 -18.94 -1.78 -21.42
N THR A 120 -18.24 -0.79 -20.85
CA THR A 120 -16.86 -0.95 -20.38
C THR A 120 -16.75 -2.01 -19.30
N MET A 121 -17.65 -1.98 -18.29
CA MET A 121 -17.65 -2.99 -17.22
C MET A 121 -18.07 -4.37 -17.73
N LYS A 122 -19.01 -4.43 -18.67
CA LYS A 122 -19.41 -5.68 -19.33
C LYS A 122 -18.24 -6.31 -20.08
N LEU A 123 -17.51 -5.52 -20.86
CA LEU A 123 -16.30 -5.98 -21.56
C LEU A 123 -15.24 -6.48 -20.57
N TYR A 124 -14.99 -5.76 -19.48
CA TYR A 124 -14.07 -6.25 -18.44
C TYR A 124 -14.52 -7.56 -17.81
N SER A 125 -15.82 -7.74 -17.58
CA SER A 125 -16.38 -8.99 -17.04
C SER A 125 -16.21 -10.16 -18.00
N GLU A 126 -16.45 -9.96 -19.30
CA GLU A 126 -16.27 -10.98 -20.35
C GLU A 126 -14.83 -11.52 -20.44
N TYR A 127 -13.84 -10.68 -20.16
CA TYR A 127 -12.43 -11.07 -20.12
C TYR A 127 -11.91 -11.38 -18.69
N GLY A 128 -12.79 -11.30 -17.67
CA GLY A 128 -12.43 -11.58 -16.28
C GLY A 128 -11.38 -10.62 -15.73
N ILE A 129 -11.43 -9.36 -16.13
CA ILE A 129 -10.50 -8.31 -15.72
C ILE A 129 -11.13 -7.51 -14.57
N ASN A 130 -10.38 -7.35 -13.49
CA ASN A 130 -10.76 -6.42 -12.43
C ASN A 130 -10.00 -5.10 -12.64
N PRO A 131 -10.68 -3.97 -12.92
CA PRO A 131 -10.00 -2.69 -13.11
C PRO A 131 -9.25 -2.22 -11.85
N LEU A 132 -9.69 -2.63 -10.65
CA LEU A 132 -9.02 -2.32 -9.38
C LEU A 132 -7.73 -3.14 -9.17
N ALA A 133 -7.57 -4.27 -9.87
CA ALA A 133 -6.33 -5.04 -9.78
C ALA A 133 -5.13 -4.26 -10.34
N GLY A 134 -5.37 -3.27 -11.23
CA GLY A 134 -4.32 -2.39 -11.74
C GLY A 134 -3.80 -1.38 -10.71
N CYS A 135 -4.65 -0.90 -9.80
CA CYS A 135 -4.28 0.04 -8.74
C CYS A 135 -3.98 -0.64 -7.39
N LEU A 136 -4.15 -1.96 -7.29
CA LEU A 136 -3.84 -2.76 -6.11
C LEU A 136 -2.45 -2.50 -5.49
N PRO A 137 -1.37 -2.29 -6.27
CA PRO A 137 -0.08 -2.02 -5.68
C PRO A 137 -0.03 -0.67 -5.01
N LEU A 138 -0.77 0.34 -5.47
CA LEU A 138 -0.81 1.63 -4.78
C LEU A 138 -1.36 1.45 -3.36
N LEU A 139 -2.41 0.64 -3.22
CA LEU A 139 -3.03 0.36 -1.92
C LEU A 139 -2.11 -0.43 -0.99
N ILE A 140 -1.34 -1.38 -1.52
CA ILE A 140 -0.40 -2.19 -0.72
C ILE A 140 0.90 -1.44 -0.46
N GLN A 141 1.31 -0.58 -1.39
CA GLN A 141 2.48 0.25 -1.29
C GLN A 141 2.31 1.34 -0.24
N LEU A 142 1.09 1.87 -0.05
CA LEU A 142 0.82 2.95 0.91
C LEU A 142 1.17 2.56 2.36
N PRO A 143 0.70 1.43 2.93
CA PRO A 143 1.14 0.97 4.26
C PRO A 143 2.65 0.75 4.36
N ILE A 144 3.28 0.18 3.31
CA ILE A 144 4.73 -0.06 3.30
C ILE A 144 5.51 1.25 3.28
N PHE A 145 5.07 2.20 2.45
CA PHE A 145 5.65 3.53 2.37
C PHE A 145 5.54 4.27 3.69
N LEU A 146 4.35 4.26 4.32
CA LEU A 146 4.16 4.87 5.63
C LEU A 146 4.99 4.15 6.71
N GLY A 147 5.08 2.83 6.64
CA GLY A 147 5.92 2.05 7.53
C GLY A 147 7.39 2.45 7.45
N LEU A 148 7.92 2.55 6.23
CA LEU A 148 9.28 3.04 5.97
C LEU A 148 9.44 4.51 6.39
N TYR A 149 8.47 5.37 6.10
CA TYR A 149 8.52 6.78 6.47
C TYR A 149 8.62 7.00 7.98
N TYR A 150 7.78 6.31 8.76
CA TYR A 150 7.84 6.37 10.23
C TYR A 150 9.13 5.74 10.76
N MET A 151 9.52 4.60 10.22
CA MET A 151 10.77 3.92 10.59
C MET A 151 11.99 4.81 10.37
N LEU A 152 12.14 5.40 9.17
CA LEU A 152 13.30 6.21 8.80
C LEU A 152 13.39 7.50 9.64
N GLN A 153 12.25 8.08 10.04
CA GLN A 153 12.23 9.26 10.92
C GLN A 153 12.57 8.95 12.38
N THR A 154 12.13 7.80 12.89
CA THR A 154 12.38 7.43 14.29
C THR A 154 13.77 6.82 14.48
N SER A 155 14.32 6.17 13.46
CA SER A 155 15.63 5.50 13.54
C SER A 155 16.77 6.50 13.76
N SER A 156 17.41 6.43 14.94
CA SER A 156 18.58 7.24 15.27
C SER A 156 19.78 6.98 14.35
N GLY A 157 19.96 5.73 13.89
CA GLY A 157 21.14 5.32 13.13
C GLY A 157 21.28 5.93 11.74
N ILE A 158 20.19 6.48 11.19
CA ILE A 158 20.18 7.11 9.86
C ILE A 158 20.58 8.57 9.93
N ARG A 159 20.50 9.17 11.12
CA ARG A 159 20.94 10.54 11.36
C ARG A 159 22.45 10.62 11.19
N PHE A 160 22.90 11.62 10.43
CA PHE A 160 24.31 11.80 10.06
C PHE A 160 24.90 10.67 9.20
N ALA A 161 24.07 9.76 8.69
CA ALA A 161 24.54 8.69 7.84
C ALA A 161 24.77 9.20 6.40
N HIS A 162 25.98 8.98 5.90
CA HIS A 162 26.42 9.43 4.58
C HIS A 162 26.18 8.35 3.50
N PHE A 163 25.82 8.77 2.28
CA PHE A 163 25.70 7.88 1.11
C PHE A 163 25.98 8.61 -0.20
N LEU A 164 27.04 8.21 -0.92
CA LEU A 164 27.48 8.86 -2.17
C LEU A 164 27.72 10.37 -2.01
N TRP A 165 26.87 11.24 -2.56
CA TRP A 165 26.94 12.70 -2.34
C TRP A 165 26.13 13.17 -1.14
N ILE A 166 25.18 12.35 -0.66
CA ILE A 166 24.24 12.65 0.41
C ILE A 166 24.99 12.66 1.74
N GLN A 167 25.00 13.80 2.43
CA GLN A 167 25.69 13.92 3.73
C GLN A 167 24.89 13.35 4.90
N ASP A 168 23.57 13.45 4.85
CA ASP A 168 22.69 12.98 5.91
C ASP A 168 21.40 12.38 5.32
N LEU A 169 21.22 11.08 5.50
CA LEU A 169 20.04 10.35 5.03
C LEU A 169 18.72 10.78 5.73
N SER A 170 18.81 11.47 6.87
CA SER A 170 17.64 11.98 7.60
C SER A 170 17.18 13.37 7.14
N LEU A 171 18.00 14.08 6.35
CA LEU A 171 17.71 15.43 5.84
C LEU A 171 17.47 15.41 4.33
N PRO A 172 16.85 16.47 3.75
CA PRO A 172 16.80 16.63 2.30
C PRO A 172 18.18 16.56 1.66
N ASP A 173 18.25 15.95 0.47
CA ASP A 173 19.50 15.74 -0.27
C ASP A 173 20.09 17.07 -0.75
N TYR A 174 21.38 17.30 -0.54
CA TYR A 174 22.11 18.44 -1.09
C TYR A 174 23.56 18.05 -1.40
N ILE A 175 24.18 18.76 -2.34
CA ILE A 175 25.60 18.58 -2.67
C ILE A 175 26.41 19.65 -1.91
N PRO A 176 27.37 19.26 -1.04
CA PRO A 176 28.28 20.21 -0.41
C PRO A 176 29.03 21.05 -1.45
N GLY A 177 28.99 22.37 -1.31
CA GLY A 177 29.64 23.30 -2.26
C GLY A 177 28.85 23.62 -3.52
N MET A 178 27.69 22.98 -3.75
CA MET A 178 26.71 23.34 -4.79
C MET A 178 25.29 23.35 -4.20
N GLU A 179 25.11 24.10 -3.12
CA GLU A 179 23.84 24.15 -2.40
C GLU A 179 22.74 24.78 -3.23
N THR A 180 23.06 25.77 -4.07
CA THR A 180 22.09 26.44 -4.94
C THR A 180 22.60 26.62 -6.37
N ILE A 181 21.70 26.45 -7.33
CA ILE A 181 21.90 26.81 -8.74
C ILE A 181 20.83 27.85 -9.09
N PHE A 182 21.24 29.03 -9.56
CA PHE A 182 20.34 30.16 -9.85
C PHE A 182 19.40 30.56 -8.68
N GLY A 183 19.84 30.37 -7.43
CA GLY A 183 19.06 30.68 -6.23
C GLY A 183 18.08 29.58 -5.79
N PHE A 184 18.05 28.43 -6.48
CA PHE A 184 17.24 27.28 -6.09
C PHE A 184 18.09 26.17 -5.44
N PRO A 185 17.65 25.58 -4.32
CA PRO A 185 18.34 24.45 -3.70
C PRO A 185 18.52 23.29 -4.69
N LEU A 186 19.74 22.76 -4.83
CA LEU A 186 19.95 21.63 -5.72
C LEU A 186 19.77 20.34 -4.92
N HIS A 187 18.65 19.65 -5.16
CA HIS A 187 18.37 18.32 -4.60
C HIS A 187 18.43 17.28 -5.73
N PRO A 188 19.59 16.65 -6.02
CA PRO A 188 19.76 15.72 -7.13
C PRO A 188 18.85 14.51 -7.06
N LEU A 189 18.69 13.91 -5.88
CA LEU A 189 17.99 12.64 -5.73
C LEU A 189 16.49 12.72 -6.10
N PRO A 190 15.72 13.73 -5.67
CA PRO A 190 14.36 13.95 -6.17
C PRO A 190 14.29 14.12 -7.70
N ILE A 191 15.25 14.82 -8.31
CA ILE A 191 15.31 15.03 -9.76
C ILE A 191 15.56 13.71 -10.50
N ILE A 192 16.54 12.93 -10.04
CA ILE A 192 16.85 11.60 -10.58
C ILE A 192 15.62 10.70 -10.46
N ASN A 193 14.97 10.69 -9.30
CA ASN A 193 13.75 9.93 -9.10
C ASN A 193 12.62 10.36 -10.06
N ALA A 194 12.42 11.65 -10.25
CA ALA A 194 11.42 12.18 -11.17
C ALA A 194 11.70 11.75 -12.62
N LEU A 195 12.96 11.78 -13.06
CA LEU A 195 13.38 11.29 -14.38
C LEU A 195 13.13 9.79 -14.53
N ILE A 196 13.51 8.98 -13.54
CA ILE A 196 13.28 7.52 -13.56
C ILE A 196 11.78 7.22 -13.59
N THR A 197 10.99 7.91 -12.76
CA THR A 197 9.53 7.76 -12.70
C THR A 197 8.89 8.18 -14.02
N PHE A 198 9.38 9.25 -14.64
CA PHE A 198 8.93 9.69 -15.96
C PHE A 198 9.20 8.61 -17.02
N ILE A 199 10.42 8.05 -17.06
CA ILE A 199 10.76 6.92 -17.95
C ILE A 199 9.84 5.72 -17.67
N GLN A 200 9.65 5.37 -16.40
CA GLN A 200 8.77 4.27 -15.99
C GLN A 200 7.34 4.46 -16.54
N MET A 201 6.77 5.65 -16.40
CA MET A 201 5.42 5.95 -16.87
C MET A 201 5.31 5.98 -18.39
N HIS A 202 6.38 6.34 -19.10
CA HIS A 202 6.42 6.28 -20.55
C HIS A 202 6.47 4.85 -21.10
N ILE A 203 7.13 3.94 -20.37
CA ILE A 203 7.22 2.53 -20.76
C ILE A 203 5.95 1.79 -20.31
N THR A 204 5.40 2.10 -19.14
CA THR A 204 4.27 1.35 -18.57
C THR A 204 3.00 1.58 -19.40
N PRO A 205 2.31 0.52 -19.88
CA PRO A 205 1.08 0.66 -20.63
C PRO A 205 -0.01 1.27 -19.74
N MET A 206 -0.55 2.42 -20.16
CA MET A 206 -1.58 3.11 -19.40
C MET A 206 -2.93 2.40 -19.52
N PRO A 207 -3.62 2.06 -18.42
CA PRO A 207 -4.89 1.35 -18.47
C PRO A 207 -6.07 2.24 -18.91
N SER A 208 -5.89 3.56 -19.00
CA SER A 208 -7.00 4.49 -19.27
C SER A 208 -6.99 5.06 -20.69
N THR A 209 -8.17 5.01 -21.32
CA THR A 209 -8.48 5.68 -22.59
C THR A 209 -8.97 7.12 -22.38
N ASP A 210 -9.10 7.60 -21.15
CA ASP A 210 -9.51 8.98 -20.85
C ASP A 210 -8.32 9.95 -20.94
N LYS A 211 -8.53 11.06 -21.66
CA LYS A 211 -7.53 12.11 -21.87
C LYS A 211 -7.18 12.80 -20.54
N ALA A 212 -8.16 13.05 -19.67
CA ALA A 212 -7.93 13.73 -18.41
C ALA A 212 -7.04 12.91 -17.48
N GLN A 213 -7.35 11.61 -17.31
CA GLN A 213 -6.54 10.70 -16.51
C GLN A 213 -5.13 10.55 -17.07
N ARG A 214 -4.96 10.49 -18.41
CA ARG A 214 -3.64 10.43 -19.06
C ARG A 214 -2.78 11.65 -18.73
N VAL A 215 -3.36 12.85 -18.70
CA VAL A 215 -2.62 14.08 -18.34
C VAL A 215 -2.17 14.02 -16.88
N ILE A 216 -3.05 13.60 -15.97
CA ILE A 216 -2.69 13.43 -14.55
C ILE A 216 -1.53 12.45 -14.38
N PHE A 217 -1.57 11.30 -15.06
CA PHE A 217 -0.46 10.34 -15.02
C PHE A 217 0.84 10.94 -15.56
N LYS A 218 0.80 11.70 -16.66
CA LYS A 218 2.00 12.36 -17.21
C LYS A 218 2.57 13.45 -16.30
N LEU A 219 1.73 14.13 -15.53
CA LEU A 219 2.15 15.16 -14.57
C LEU A 219 2.57 14.59 -13.21
N MET A 220 2.24 13.34 -12.92
CA MET A 220 2.56 12.69 -11.64
C MET A 220 4.06 12.73 -11.27
N PRO A 221 5.04 12.54 -12.19
CA PRO A 221 6.46 12.66 -11.85
C PRO A 221 6.84 14.06 -11.37
N LEU A 222 6.21 15.11 -11.93
CA LEU A 222 6.43 16.49 -11.50
C LEU A 222 5.83 16.75 -10.12
N ILE A 223 4.64 16.22 -9.85
CA ILE A 223 4.01 16.32 -8.53
C ILE A 223 4.88 15.61 -7.48
N MET A 224 5.37 14.42 -7.80
CA MET A 224 6.28 13.65 -6.93
C MET A 224 7.63 14.34 -6.74
N LEU A 225 8.15 15.02 -7.76
CA LEU A 225 9.36 15.84 -7.63
C LEU A 225 9.17 16.92 -6.56
N LEU A 226 8.11 17.74 -6.68
CA LEU A 226 7.82 18.81 -5.73
C LEU A 226 7.55 18.26 -4.32
N PHE A 227 6.88 17.10 -4.23
CA PHE A 227 6.63 16.42 -2.96
C PHE A 227 7.94 15.95 -2.31
N PHE A 228 8.80 15.21 -3.02
CA PHE A 228 10.04 14.68 -2.47
C PHE A 228 11.13 15.72 -2.25
N TYR A 229 10.98 16.92 -2.81
CA TYR A 229 11.96 17.99 -2.68
C TYR A 229 12.20 18.42 -1.23
N THR A 230 11.20 18.27 -0.34
CA THR A 230 11.33 18.63 1.08
C THR A 230 11.51 17.42 2.00
N PHE A 231 11.58 16.21 1.45
CA PHE A 231 11.61 14.98 2.24
C PHE A 231 13.03 14.50 2.55
N PRO A 232 13.21 13.72 3.65
CA PRO A 232 14.47 13.05 3.96
C PRO A 232 15.00 12.22 2.79
N SER A 233 16.28 12.40 2.47
CA SER A 233 16.95 11.76 1.34
C SER A 233 16.94 10.23 1.43
N GLY A 234 16.92 9.63 2.63
CA GLY A 234 16.78 8.19 2.81
C GLY A 234 15.43 7.65 2.28
N LEU A 235 14.34 8.40 2.45
CA LEU A 235 13.05 8.03 1.87
C LEU A 235 13.04 8.21 0.36
N VAL A 236 13.66 9.28 -0.13
CA VAL A 236 13.77 9.53 -1.58
C VAL A 236 14.69 8.49 -2.23
N LEU A 237 15.74 8.02 -1.56
CA LEU A 237 16.63 6.94 -2.00
C LEU A 237 15.84 5.64 -2.16
N TYR A 238 15.07 5.27 -1.12
CA TYR A 238 14.15 4.14 -1.18
C TYR A 238 13.24 4.24 -2.42
N TRP A 239 12.60 5.39 -2.61
CA TRP A 239 11.68 5.58 -3.73
C TRP A 239 12.39 5.54 -5.08
N THR A 240 13.60 6.07 -5.18
CA THR A 240 14.43 6.04 -6.39
C THR A 240 14.72 4.60 -6.80
N VAL A 241 15.19 3.77 -5.87
CA VAL A 241 15.46 2.34 -6.08
C VAL A 241 14.18 1.62 -6.46
N GLN A 242 13.08 1.92 -5.79
CA GLN A 242 11.77 1.37 -6.07
C GLN A 242 11.29 1.68 -7.49
N SER A 243 11.49 2.92 -7.96
CA SER A 243 11.19 3.35 -9.33
C SER A 243 12.10 2.66 -10.35
N MET A 244 13.39 2.48 -10.04
CA MET A 244 14.33 1.73 -10.91
C MET A 244 13.89 0.28 -11.11
N ILE A 245 13.54 -0.42 -10.03
CA ILE A 245 12.99 -1.78 -10.11
C ILE A 245 11.69 -1.76 -10.93
N GLY A 246 10.86 -0.73 -10.75
CA GLY A 246 9.65 -0.52 -11.53
C GLY A 246 9.89 -0.33 -13.03
N VAL A 247 10.95 0.36 -13.45
CA VAL A 247 11.38 0.47 -14.85
C VAL A 247 11.76 -0.89 -15.41
N VAL A 248 12.58 -1.65 -14.67
CA VAL A 248 12.98 -3.01 -15.08
C VAL A 248 11.74 -3.89 -15.26
N GLN A 249 10.79 -3.84 -14.33
CA GLN A 249 9.52 -4.53 -14.46
C GLN A 249 8.75 -4.07 -15.71
N ALA A 250 8.57 -2.77 -15.92
CA ALA A 250 7.85 -2.23 -17.09
C ALA A 250 8.44 -2.72 -18.43
N ILE A 251 9.78 -2.80 -18.52
CA ILE A 251 10.48 -3.34 -19.70
C ILE A 251 10.13 -4.82 -19.90
N LEU A 252 10.22 -5.64 -18.84
CA LEU A 252 9.88 -7.08 -18.91
C LEU A 252 8.42 -7.31 -19.31
N VAL A 253 7.51 -6.47 -18.80
CA VAL A 253 6.08 -6.51 -19.13
C VAL A 253 5.85 -6.20 -20.60
N ASN A 254 6.41 -5.11 -21.10
CA ASN A 254 6.23 -4.71 -22.50
C ASN A 254 6.74 -5.76 -23.47
N ARG A 255 7.88 -6.40 -23.17
CA ARG A 255 8.41 -7.50 -23.99
C ARG A 255 7.45 -8.68 -24.07
N SER A 256 6.69 -8.93 -23.00
CA SER A 256 5.71 -10.03 -22.92
C SER A 256 4.36 -9.69 -23.55
N ARG A 257 4.11 -8.42 -23.92
CA ARG A 257 2.82 -7.93 -24.39
C ARG A 257 2.44 -8.50 -25.76
N ASP A 258 3.39 -8.62 -26.66
CA ASP A 258 3.10 -8.99 -28.05
C ASP A 258 2.79 -10.49 -28.18
N THR A 259 3.41 -11.32 -27.34
CA THR A 259 3.12 -12.77 -27.25
C THR A 259 1.85 -13.08 -26.45
N PHE A 260 1.28 -12.10 -25.75
CA PHE A 260 0.12 -12.33 -24.88
C PHE A 260 -1.20 -12.27 -25.65
N GLU A 261 -1.89 -13.41 -25.75
CA GLU A 261 -3.23 -13.49 -26.33
C GLU A 261 -4.33 -13.32 -25.26
N LEU A 262 -5.31 -12.47 -25.58
CA LEU A 262 -6.49 -12.30 -24.74
C LEU A 262 -7.44 -13.48 -24.91
N LYS A 263 -7.47 -14.38 -23.94
CA LYS A 263 -8.51 -15.41 -23.84
C LYS A 263 -9.74 -14.86 -23.12
N LYS A 264 -10.93 -15.06 -23.69
CA LYS A 264 -12.20 -14.81 -22.99
C LYS A 264 -12.28 -15.64 -21.72
N ARG A 265 -12.93 -15.10 -20.70
CA ARG A 265 -13.11 -15.80 -19.44
C ARG A 265 -13.98 -17.03 -19.64
N ASP A 266 -13.57 -18.13 -19.02
CA ASP A 266 -14.39 -19.32 -18.86
C ASP A 266 -15.51 -19.02 -17.84
N THR A 267 -16.75 -18.93 -18.34
CA THR A 267 -17.95 -18.64 -17.56
C THR A 267 -18.35 -19.78 -16.62
N SER A 268 -17.76 -20.98 -16.75
CA SER A 268 -18.03 -22.11 -15.86
C SER A 268 -17.48 -21.91 -14.44
N LYS A 269 -16.51 -21.00 -14.25
CA LYS A 269 -15.89 -20.74 -12.94
C LYS A 269 -16.42 -19.46 -12.30
N PRO A 270 -17.02 -19.53 -11.10
CA PRO A 270 -17.57 -18.34 -10.43
C PRO A 270 -16.46 -17.40 -9.94
N THR A 271 -16.68 -16.09 -10.08
CA THR A 271 -15.77 -15.02 -9.66
C THR A 271 -15.57 -15.05 -8.15
N PHE A 272 -14.45 -14.55 -7.63
CA PHE A 272 -14.30 -14.31 -6.18
C PHE A 272 -15.50 -13.51 -5.62
N PHE A 273 -15.91 -12.43 -6.29
CA PHE A 273 -17.07 -11.64 -5.88
C PHE A 273 -18.40 -12.40 -5.95
N GLU A 274 -18.60 -13.25 -6.96
CA GLU A 274 -19.79 -14.12 -7.02
C GLU A 274 -19.80 -15.13 -5.87
N ARG A 275 -18.64 -15.69 -5.53
CA ARG A 275 -18.49 -16.58 -4.37
C ARG A 275 -18.78 -15.84 -3.07
N VAL A 276 -18.24 -14.64 -2.89
CA VAL A 276 -18.49 -13.81 -1.70
C VAL A 276 -19.96 -13.41 -1.61
N ASN A 277 -20.60 -13.02 -2.71
CA ASN A 277 -22.02 -12.68 -2.73
C ASN A 277 -22.89 -13.91 -2.43
N ALA A 278 -22.58 -15.06 -3.02
CA ALA A 278 -23.27 -16.31 -2.74
C ALA A 278 -23.09 -16.74 -1.27
N MET A 279 -21.89 -16.57 -0.70
CA MET A 279 -21.62 -16.80 0.73
C MET A 279 -22.42 -15.83 1.62
N ALA A 280 -22.46 -14.55 1.26
CA ALA A 280 -23.21 -13.54 2.00
C ALA A 280 -24.73 -13.79 1.94
N GLU A 281 -25.24 -14.24 0.80
CA GLU A 281 -26.65 -14.62 0.63
C GLU A 281 -26.99 -15.89 1.42
N GLN A 282 -26.12 -16.91 1.39
CA GLN A 282 -26.24 -18.08 2.26
C GLN A 282 -26.23 -17.71 3.75
N GLU A 283 -25.38 -16.78 4.16
CA GLU A 283 -25.31 -16.36 5.56
C GLU A 283 -26.56 -15.55 5.97
N ARG A 284 -27.09 -14.70 5.08
CA ARG A 284 -28.38 -14.02 5.29
C ARG A 284 -29.51 -15.03 5.50
N LEU A 285 -29.63 -16.02 4.62
CA LEU A 285 -30.63 -17.08 4.73
C LEU A 285 -30.44 -17.91 6.02
N ARG A 286 -29.19 -18.21 6.41
CA ARG A 286 -28.89 -18.90 7.67
C ARG A 286 -29.34 -18.07 8.89
N ARG A 287 -29.07 -16.76 8.89
CA ARG A 287 -29.50 -15.84 9.96
C ARG A 287 -31.02 -15.72 10.03
N GLU A 288 -31.70 -15.66 8.90
CA GLU A 288 -33.17 -15.65 8.82
C GLU A 288 -33.78 -16.96 9.32
N GLY A 289 -33.20 -18.11 8.94
CA GLY A 289 -33.61 -19.42 9.44
C GLY A 289 -33.44 -19.58 10.96
N ILE A 290 -32.32 -19.10 11.52
CA ILE A 290 -32.08 -19.08 12.97
C ILE A 290 -33.12 -18.20 13.68
N LYS A 291 -33.41 -17.00 13.15
CA LYS A 291 -34.45 -16.11 13.70
C LYS A 291 -35.84 -16.74 13.65
N ALA A 292 -36.20 -17.40 12.54
CA ALA A 292 -37.47 -18.08 12.40
C ALA A 292 -37.61 -19.27 13.37
N ASN A 293 -36.53 -20.03 13.59
CA ASN A 293 -36.52 -21.13 14.56
C ASN A 293 -36.55 -20.62 16.01
N ALA A 294 -35.86 -19.52 16.32
CA ALA A 294 -35.95 -18.87 17.62
C ALA A 294 -37.38 -18.34 17.89
N LEU A 295 -38.02 -17.71 16.90
CA LEU A 295 -39.43 -17.28 16.97
C LEU A 295 -40.41 -18.46 17.15
N LYS A 296 -40.17 -19.58 16.47
CA LYS A 296 -40.97 -20.80 16.67
C LYS A 296 -40.75 -21.38 18.07
N GLY A 297 -39.51 -21.39 18.56
CA GLY A 297 -39.18 -21.81 19.91
C GLY A 297 -39.91 -20.98 20.97
N THR A 298 -39.83 -19.65 20.88
CA THR A 298 -40.54 -18.75 21.81
C THR A 298 -42.05 -18.87 21.70
N MET A 299 -42.61 -19.05 20.50
CA MET A 299 -44.04 -19.33 20.33
C MET A 299 -44.45 -20.67 20.96
N TYR A 300 -43.66 -21.73 20.78
CA TYR A 300 -43.94 -23.04 21.37
C TYR A 300 -43.87 -23.00 22.90
N GLU A 301 -42.89 -22.28 23.44
CA GLU A 301 -42.68 -22.09 24.87
C GLU A 301 -43.78 -21.22 25.50
N ASN A 302 -44.22 -20.15 24.81
CA ASN A 302 -45.40 -19.38 25.20
C ASN A 302 -46.70 -20.19 25.14
N ARG A 303 -46.84 -21.07 24.13
CA ARG A 303 -48.01 -21.97 24.01
C ARG A 303 -48.03 -23.02 25.13
N LYS A 304 -46.86 -23.49 25.57
CA LYS A 304 -46.71 -24.41 26.70
C LYS A 304 -46.96 -23.71 28.05
N LYS A 305 -46.56 -22.45 28.20
CA LYS A 305 -46.83 -21.62 29.40
C LYS A 305 -48.29 -21.16 29.49
N ASN A 306 -49.03 -21.04 28.39
CA ASN A 306 -50.42 -20.62 28.39
C ASN A 306 -51.30 -21.48 27.47
N PRO A 307 -51.59 -22.74 27.84
CA PRO A 307 -52.28 -23.72 26.99
C PRO A 307 -53.76 -23.39 26.69
N GLY A 308 -54.33 -22.34 27.30
CA GLY A 308 -55.72 -21.91 27.13
C GLY A 308 -55.94 -20.50 26.57
N GLY A 309 -54.89 -19.75 26.24
CA GLY A 309 -55.02 -18.36 25.77
C GLY A 309 -55.45 -18.27 24.31
N ARG A 310 -56.75 -18.05 24.04
CA ARG A 310 -57.25 -17.64 22.71
C ARG A 310 -56.70 -16.25 22.38
N SER A 311 -55.75 -16.16 21.46
CA SER A 311 -55.42 -14.90 20.79
C SER A 311 -56.57 -14.52 19.85
N THR A 312 -57.45 -13.63 20.29
CA THR A 312 -58.41 -12.96 19.42
C THR A 312 -57.64 -12.10 18.40
N PRO A 313 -57.91 -12.22 17.09
CA PRO A 313 -57.26 -11.36 16.11
C PRO A 313 -57.76 -9.91 16.28
N PRO A 314 -56.90 -8.90 16.06
CA PRO A 314 -57.32 -7.51 16.16
C PRO A 314 -58.37 -7.23 15.07
N LYS A 315 -59.52 -6.69 15.47
CA LYS A 315 -60.53 -6.20 14.53
C LYS A 315 -59.89 -5.10 13.68
N ARG A 316 -59.83 -5.33 12.36
CA ARG A 316 -59.60 -4.28 11.37
C ARG A 316 -60.59 -3.14 11.61
N LYS A 317 -60.09 -1.94 11.89
CA LYS A 317 -60.76 -0.67 11.64
C LYS A 317 -60.23 -0.12 10.33
#